data_AF-A0A0D2MKQ7-F1
#
_entry.id   AF-A0A0D2MKQ7-F1
#
_cell.length_a   1.000
_cell.length_b   1.000
_cell.length_c   1.000
_cell.angle_alpha   90.00
_cell.angle_beta   90.00
_cell.angle_gamma   90.00
#
_symmetry.space_group_name_H-M   'P 1'
#
loop_
_entity.id
_entity.type
_entity.pdbx_description
1 polymer ?
#
loop_
_entity_poly.entity_id
_entity_poly.type
_entity_poly.pdbx_seq_one_letter_code
_entity_poly.pdbx_strand_id
1 'polypeptide(L)'
;MKSSNHAFLLLALLPVPKFIHCKKRIQGLLQDRLIHECLDYVLQPLKTAASIGIMMSDPLGSRCFCFTPLAAYIVDTPESTLLAGVSGKTSSVTMATYKQFGDSFCHEPRTASTTLAQLHSIEAEIDPWSVEEYFEAAMKFRLNGVHRPFWADWPLSDPSVFLTPEPLHHWHKVFWDHDAKWCINAVGAAELDFRFSVLQPHTGLRHFDEGISALKQVTGREHREIQRHIIGIIADAVPANFLISLRALMDFRYLGQSLEIDHNICLRMDVALQEFHSHKKAIISAGACLGKGTKVIDNWRIPKLEFLQSVVPNIQQNGIAQQWSADGTERAHIEVIKNPAEFTNNQNYESQIC
;
A
#
# COMPACT_ATOMS: atom_id res chain seq x y z
N MET A 1 10.31 10.90 11.80
CA MET A 1 10.82 10.61 13.16
C MET A 1 12.23 10.06 13.07
N LYS A 2 13.16 10.43 13.97
CA LYS A 2 14.49 9.78 14.03
C LYS A 2 14.35 8.44 14.77
N SER A 3 15.08 7.41 14.36
CA SER A 3 15.01 6.08 14.99
C SER A 3 15.45 6.12 16.47
N SER A 4 16.40 7.00 16.77
CA SER A 4 16.88 7.37 18.12
C SER A 4 15.81 7.87 19.10
N ASN A 5 14.58 8.10 18.66
CA ASN A 5 13.47 8.50 19.54
C ASN A 5 12.74 7.31 20.17
N HIS A 6 13.13 6.06 19.84
CA HIS A 6 12.52 4.81 20.35
C HIS A 6 10.99 4.81 20.31
N ALA A 7 10.42 5.42 19.27
CA ALA A 7 8.99 5.59 19.12
C ALA A 7 8.24 4.33 18.65
N PHE A 8 8.99 3.28 18.32
CA PHE A 8 8.46 1.99 17.88
C PHE A 8 8.85 0.92 18.89
N LEU A 9 7.88 0.11 19.28
CA LEU A 9 8.07 -1.06 20.13
C LEU A 9 7.73 -2.31 19.32
N LEU A 10 8.62 -3.30 19.31
CA LEU A 10 8.30 -4.61 18.77
C LEU A 10 7.28 -5.28 19.68
N LEU A 11 6.07 -5.49 19.16
CA LEU A 11 4.99 -6.12 19.92
C LEU A 11 5.06 -7.64 19.87
N ALA A 12 5.24 -8.20 18.68
CA ALA A 12 5.32 -9.65 18.48
C ALA A 12 6.05 -10.00 17.17
N LEU A 13 6.63 -11.19 17.13
CA LEU A 13 7.05 -11.87 15.91
C LEU A 13 5.99 -12.91 15.55
N LEU A 14 5.48 -12.85 14.31
CA LEU A 14 4.44 -13.77 13.86
C LEU A 14 5.05 -15.08 13.34
N PRO A 15 4.43 -16.24 13.60
CA PRO A 15 4.94 -17.53 13.13
C PRO A 15 4.87 -17.64 11.61
N VAL A 16 5.87 -18.28 11.01
CA VAL A 16 5.92 -18.61 9.57
C VAL A 16 5.84 -20.13 9.38
N PRO A 17 4.65 -20.75 9.57
CA PRO A 17 4.52 -22.20 9.50
C PRO A 17 4.60 -22.73 8.07
N LYS A 18 4.89 -24.03 7.95
CA LYS A 18 4.73 -24.77 6.70
C LYS A 18 3.48 -25.64 6.78
N PHE A 19 2.44 -25.26 6.05
CA PHE A 19 1.21 -26.06 5.98
C PHE A 19 1.37 -27.28 5.06
N ILE A 20 0.93 -28.45 5.53
CA ILE A 20 1.08 -29.74 4.82
C ILE A 20 -0.06 -30.05 3.83
N HIS A 21 -0.92 -29.09 3.53
CA HIS A 21 -2.06 -29.28 2.63
C HIS A 21 -1.61 -29.49 1.17
N CYS A 22 -2.27 -30.36 0.40
CA CYS A 22 -1.84 -30.67 -0.97
C CYS A 22 -1.97 -29.50 -1.96
N LYS A 23 -2.96 -28.61 -1.76
CA LYS A 23 -3.21 -27.44 -2.60
C LYS A 23 -2.52 -26.18 -2.05
N LYS A 24 -1.57 -25.60 -2.82
CA LYS A 24 -0.85 -24.36 -2.46
C LYS A 24 -1.77 -23.18 -2.13
N ARG A 25 -2.88 -23.01 -2.86
CA ARG A 25 -3.86 -21.94 -2.59
C ARG A 25 -4.48 -22.05 -1.20
N ILE A 26 -4.71 -23.27 -0.73
CA ILE A 26 -5.26 -23.54 0.60
C ILE A 26 -4.18 -23.32 1.67
N GLN A 27 -2.91 -23.65 1.38
CA GLN A 27 -1.81 -23.27 2.28
C GLN A 27 -1.73 -21.75 2.50
N GLY A 28 -1.89 -20.96 1.43
CA GLY A 28 -1.95 -19.50 1.51
C GLY A 28 -3.13 -19.01 2.37
N LEU A 29 -4.33 -19.55 2.15
CA LEU A 29 -5.49 -19.27 3.01
C LEU A 29 -5.23 -19.61 4.48
N LEU A 30 -4.64 -20.77 4.78
CA LEU A 30 -4.35 -21.16 6.16
C LEU A 30 -3.32 -20.22 6.81
N GLN A 31 -2.37 -19.71 6.02
CA GLN A 31 -1.43 -18.68 6.45
C GLN A 31 -2.15 -17.37 6.77
N ASP A 32 -3.05 -16.91 5.89
CA ASP A 32 -3.85 -15.71 6.12
C ASP A 32 -4.70 -15.86 7.40
N ARG A 33 -5.39 -16.99 7.58
CA ARG A 33 -6.18 -17.29 8.79
C ARG A 33 -5.32 -17.25 10.06
N LEU A 34 -4.12 -17.85 10.02
CA LEU A 34 -3.22 -17.82 11.16
C LEU A 34 -2.74 -16.40 11.48
N ILE A 35 -2.43 -15.58 10.47
CA ILE A 35 -2.04 -14.18 10.71
C ILE A 35 -3.16 -13.44 11.43
N HIS A 36 -4.41 -13.61 11.00
CA HIS A 36 -5.56 -13.00 11.70
C HIS A 36 -5.71 -13.52 13.13
N GLU A 37 -5.54 -14.83 13.37
CA GLU A 37 -5.62 -15.41 14.72
C GLU A 37 -4.49 -14.90 15.63
N CYS A 38 -3.27 -14.77 15.11
CA CYS A 38 -2.16 -14.20 15.87
C CYS A 38 -2.38 -12.72 16.18
N LEU A 39 -2.85 -11.92 15.21
CA LEU A 39 -3.19 -10.51 15.45
C LEU A 39 -4.32 -10.37 16.45
N ASP A 40 -5.34 -11.23 16.38
CA ASP A 40 -6.46 -11.29 17.31
C ASP A 40 -5.98 -11.51 18.75
N TYR A 41 -5.10 -12.50 18.94
CA TYR A 41 -4.51 -12.84 20.22
C TYR A 41 -3.62 -11.74 20.77
N VAL A 42 -2.65 -11.25 19.97
CA VAL A 42 -1.65 -10.27 20.42
C VAL A 42 -2.28 -8.91 20.70
N LEU A 43 -3.31 -8.51 19.95
CA LEU A 43 -3.95 -7.20 20.07
C LEU A 43 -5.16 -7.19 21.01
N GLN A 44 -5.49 -8.31 21.65
CA GLN A 44 -6.61 -8.43 22.59
C GLN A 44 -6.63 -7.33 23.69
N PRO A 45 -5.50 -6.97 24.33
CA PRO A 45 -5.50 -5.90 25.32
C PRO A 45 -5.92 -4.55 24.74
N LEU A 46 -5.55 -4.26 23.48
CA LEU A 46 -5.93 -3.03 22.79
C LEU A 46 -7.41 -3.04 22.37
N LYS A 47 -7.96 -4.19 21.99
CA LYS A 47 -9.41 -4.32 21.74
C LYS A 47 -10.24 -4.11 23.01
N THR A 48 -9.76 -4.65 24.12
CA THR A 48 -10.37 -4.45 25.44
C THR A 48 -10.37 -2.96 25.78
N ALA A 49 -9.22 -2.30 25.68
CA ALA A 49 -9.08 -0.87 25.91
C ALA A 49 -9.93 -0.01 24.96
N ALA A 50 -10.10 -0.41 23.70
CA ALA A 50 -11.00 0.24 22.75
C ALA A 50 -12.48 0.13 23.15
N SER A 51 -12.86 -0.94 23.85
CA SER A 51 -14.25 -1.23 24.21
C SER A 51 -14.68 -0.56 25.51
N ILE A 52 -13.85 -0.67 26.56
CA ILE A 52 -14.22 -0.23 27.91
C ILE A 52 -13.43 0.99 28.40
N GLY A 53 -12.37 1.39 27.69
CA GLY A 53 -11.42 2.38 28.15
C GLY A 53 -10.56 1.87 29.32
N ILE A 54 -9.31 2.31 29.39
CA ILE A 54 -8.39 1.94 30.47
C ILE A 54 -7.57 3.15 30.92
N MET A 55 -7.04 3.10 32.14
CA MET A 55 -6.07 4.09 32.60
C MET A 55 -4.70 3.79 31.97
N MET A 56 -4.14 4.75 31.24
CA MET A 56 -2.79 4.68 30.66
C MET A 56 -1.95 5.86 31.14
N SER A 57 -0.65 5.65 31.29
CA SER A 57 0.28 6.74 31.58
C SER A 57 0.64 7.48 30.30
N ASP A 58 0.59 8.81 30.33
CA ASP A 58 1.15 9.65 29.28
C ASP A 58 2.69 9.73 29.39
N PRO A 59 3.38 10.37 28.42
CA PRO A 59 4.83 10.54 28.49
C PRO A 59 5.35 11.36 29.68
N LEU A 60 4.47 12.08 30.39
CA LEU A 60 4.79 12.86 31.59
C LEU A 60 4.50 12.09 32.88
N GLY A 61 4.02 10.85 32.78
CA GLY A 61 3.66 9.99 33.92
C GLY A 61 2.27 10.26 34.51
N SER A 62 1.47 11.13 33.89
CA SER A 62 0.08 11.38 34.30
C SER A 62 -0.81 10.25 33.82
N ARG A 63 -1.79 9.86 34.65
CA ARG A 63 -2.76 8.82 34.28
C ARG A 63 -3.95 9.44 33.56
N CYS A 64 -4.18 9.01 32.33
CA CYS A 64 -5.31 9.44 31.50
C CYS A 64 -6.24 8.25 31.25
N PHE A 65 -7.55 8.48 31.23
CA PHE A 65 -8.52 7.48 30.81
C PHE A 65 -8.59 7.48 29.28
N CYS A 66 -8.11 6.41 28.66
CA CYS A 66 -7.83 6.32 27.24
C CYS A 66 -8.57 5.16 26.58
N PHE A 67 -8.88 5.35 25.29
CA PHE A 67 -9.37 4.31 24.38
C PHE A 67 -8.33 4.06 23.29
N THR A 68 -8.28 2.86 22.75
CA THR A 68 -7.32 2.47 21.71
C THR A 68 -8.02 1.98 20.43
N PRO A 69 -8.78 2.86 19.73
CA PRO A 69 -9.37 2.50 18.45
C PRO A 69 -8.27 2.16 17.43
N LEU A 70 -8.54 1.26 16.49
CA LEU A 70 -7.64 1.01 15.37
C LEU A 70 -7.76 2.16 14.36
N ALA A 71 -6.96 3.20 14.53
CA ALA A 71 -7.00 4.40 13.69
C ALA A 71 -6.37 4.17 12.30
N ALA A 72 -5.23 3.50 12.26
CA ALA A 72 -4.51 3.25 11.01
C ALA A 72 -3.66 1.98 11.11
N TYR A 73 -3.42 1.34 9.96
CA TYR A 73 -2.49 0.24 9.80
C TYR A 73 -1.63 0.50 8.55
N ILE A 74 -0.32 0.67 8.77
CA ILE A 74 0.65 0.97 7.71
C ILE A 74 1.09 -0.33 7.06
N VAL A 75 0.63 -0.57 5.84
CA VAL A 75 0.87 -1.81 5.09
C VAL A 75 1.16 -1.56 3.62
N ASP A 76 1.83 -2.52 2.99
CA ASP A 76 1.90 -2.58 1.53
C ASP A 76 0.63 -3.21 0.93
N THR A 77 0.54 -3.25 -0.40
CA THR A 77 -0.69 -3.71 -1.08
C THR A 77 -1.02 -5.20 -0.83
N PRO A 78 -0.06 -6.15 -0.90
CA PRO A 78 -0.29 -7.53 -0.48
C PRO A 78 -0.80 -7.65 0.96
N GLU A 79 -0.16 -6.98 1.92
CA GLU A 79 -0.56 -7.07 3.33
C GLU A 79 -1.93 -6.41 3.56
N SER A 80 -2.22 -5.28 2.91
CA SER A 80 -3.56 -4.65 2.90
C SER A 80 -4.66 -5.60 2.40
N THR A 81 -4.36 -6.37 1.35
CA THR A 81 -5.29 -7.36 0.77
C THR A 81 -5.56 -8.49 1.77
N LEU A 82 -4.50 -8.97 2.44
CA LEU A 82 -4.58 -9.99 3.48
C LEU A 82 -5.43 -9.50 4.67
N LEU A 83 -5.09 -8.35 5.24
CA LEU A 83 -5.76 -7.81 6.43
C LEU A 83 -7.22 -7.44 6.17
N ALA A 84 -7.56 -6.99 4.96
CA ALA A 84 -8.95 -6.76 4.57
C ALA A 84 -9.75 -8.07 4.34
N GLY A 85 -9.09 -9.23 4.29
CA GLY A 85 -9.73 -10.52 4.04
C GLY A 85 -10.24 -10.67 2.60
N VAL A 86 -9.65 -9.96 1.63
CA VAL A 86 -10.11 -9.95 0.24
C VAL A 86 -9.22 -10.82 -0.65
N SER A 87 -9.82 -11.40 -1.69
CA SER A 87 -9.06 -12.19 -2.66
C SER A 87 -8.25 -11.29 -3.60
N GLY A 88 -7.16 -11.84 -4.12
CA GLY A 88 -6.35 -11.14 -5.12
C GLY A 88 -7.19 -10.69 -6.32
N LYS A 89 -6.82 -9.55 -6.93
CA LYS A 89 -7.58 -8.85 -7.99
C LYS A 89 -8.83 -8.11 -7.50
N THR A 90 -8.90 -7.81 -6.21
CA THR A 90 -9.97 -7.01 -5.58
C THR A 90 -9.31 -5.88 -4.80
N SER A 91 -9.97 -4.72 -4.71
CA SER A 91 -9.51 -3.66 -3.81
C SER A 91 -9.69 -4.09 -2.34
N SER A 92 -8.77 -3.65 -1.48
CA SER A 92 -8.86 -3.87 -0.03
C SER A 92 -9.74 -2.84 0.66
N VAL A 93 -9.99 -1.69 0.03
CA VAL A 93 -10.74 -0.56 0.62
C VAL A 93 -12.06 -0.28 -0.09
N THR A 94 -12.22 -0.69 -1.35
CA THR A 94 -13.48 -0.55 -2.10
C THR A 94 -14.03 -1.89 -2.61
N MET A 95 -15.22 -1.85 -3.17
CA MET A 95 -15.86 -2.98 -3.86
C MET A 95 -15.33 -3.19 -5.30
N ALA A 96 -14.33 -2.40 -5.73
CA ALA A 96 -13.75 -2.48 -7.07
C ALA A 96 -13.08 -3.84 -7.34
N THR A 97 -13.25 -4.32 -8.57
CA THR A 97 -12.52 -5.46 -9.12
C THR A 97 -11.36 -4.98 -10.00
N TYR A 98 -10.42 -5.87 -10.31
CA TYR A 98 -9.29 -5.54 -11.19
C TYR A 98 -9.67 -5.00 -12.58
N LYS A 99 -10.88 -5.28 -13.07
CA LYS A 99 -11.38 -4.72 -14.33
C LYS A 99 -11.73 -3.23 -14.22
N GLN A 100 -12.00 -2.77 -13.01
CA GLN A 100 -12.45 -1.44 -12.64
C GLN A 100 -11.34 -0.57 -12.05
N PHE A 101 -10.13 -1.11 -11.87
CA PHE A 101 -8.99 -0.35 -11.31
C PHE A 101 -8.54 0.84 -12.17
N GLY A 102 -9.04 0.93 -13.40
CA GLY A 102 -8.86 2.09 -14.27
C GLY A 102 -9.98 3.12 -14.22
N ASP A 103 -11.01 2.93 -13.42
CA ASP A 103 -12.15 3.84 -13.43
C ASP A 103 -11.76 5.20 -12.84
N SER A 104 -12.38 6.27 -13.32
CA SER A 104 -12.06 7.65 -12.94
C SER A 104 -12.85 8.13 -11.71
N PHE A 105 -13.32 7.21 -10.89
CA PHE A 105 -14.13 7.51 -9.72
C PHE A 105 -13.84 6.49 -8.62
N CYS A 106 -14.08 6.89 -7.37
CA CYS A 106 -14.01 6.00 -6.23
C CYS A 106 -15.22 5.05 -6.21
N HIS A 107 -14.96 3.75 -6.14
CA HIS A 107 -16.01 2.74 -6.01
C HIS A 107 -16.57 2.72 -4.58
N GLU A 108 -17.72 2.07 -4.40
CA GLU A 108 -18.34 1.91 -3.08
C GLU A 108 -17.33 1.36 -2.05
N PRO A 109 -17.21 1.94 -0.85
CA PRO A 109 -16.33 1.43 0.19
C PRO A 109 -16.65 -0.01 0.56
N ARG A 110 -15.61 -0.82 0.79
CA ARG A 110 -15.74 -2.15 1.38
C ARG A 110 -15.75 -2.02 2.90
N THR A 111 -16.93 -1.86 3.46
CA THR A 111 -17.07 -1.70 4.90
C THR A 111 -16.87 -3.02 5.66
N ALA A 112 -16.53 -2.91 6.94
CA ALA A 112 -16.52 -4.03 7.88
C ALA A 112 -17.89 -4.70 7.92
N SER A 113 -18.98 -3.92 7.99
CA SER A 113 -20.34 -4.45 8.04
C SER A 113 -20.69 -5.32 6.83
N THR A 114 -20.34 -4.87 5.63
CA THR A 114 -20.57 -5.62 4.38
C THR A 114 -19.78 -6.91 4.37
N THR A 115 -18.51 -6.86 4.77
CA THR A 115 -17.63 -8.03 4.81
C THR A 115 -18.10 -9.05 5.83
N LEU A 116 -18.45 -8.63 7.06
CA LEU A 116 -18.96 -9.52 8.10
C LEU A 116 -20.31 -10.14 7.74
N ALA A 117 -21.21 -9.38 7.10
CA ALA A 117 -22.48 -9.92 6.61
C ALA A 117 -22.27 -11.02 5.54
N GLN A 118 -21.30 -10.84 4.64
CA GLN A 118 -20.93 -11.85 3.65
C GLN A 118 -20.37 -13.11 4.32
N LEU A 119 -19.46 -12.97 5.30
CA LEU A 119 -18.92 -14.09 6.06
C LEU A 119 -20.03 -14.86 6.79
N HIS A 120 -20.93 -14.16 7.48
CA HIS A 120 -22.06 -14.79 8.16
C HIS A 120 -22.99 -15.53 7.19
N SER A 121 -23.21 -15.00 5.99
CA SER A 121 -24.03 -15.68 4.97
C SER A 121 -23.42 -16.98 4.47
N ILE A 122 -22.09 -17.05 4.38
CA ILE A 122 -21.38 -18.28 4.00
C ILE A 122 -21.44 -19.30 5.15
N GLU A 123 -21.21 -18.86 6.38
CA GLU A 123 -21.17 -19.72 7.58
C GLU A 123 -22.53 -20.30 7.97
N ALA A 124 -23.62 -19.67 7.52
CA ALA A 124 -24.95 -20.24 7.65
C ALA A 124 -25.14 -21.55 6.85
N GLU A 125 -24.34 -21.75 5.81
CA GLU A 125 -24.45 -22.88 4.88
C GLU A 125 -23.26 -23.84 4.95
N ILE A 126 -22.05 -23.32 5.20
CA ILE A 126 -20.78 -24.04 5.06
C ILE A 126 -19.92 -23.85 6.30
N ASP A 127 -19.49 -24.95 6.91
CA ASP A 127 -18.53 -24.93 8.01
C ASP A 127 -17.20 -24.30 7.56
N PRO A 128 -16.68 -23.25 8.23
CA PRO A 128 -15.35 -22.69 7.98
C PRO A 128 -14.21 -23.70 7.93
N TRP A 129 -14.34 -24.84 8.63
CA TRP A 129 -13.36 -25.92 8.66
C TRP A 129 -13.49 -26.90 7.49
N SER A 130 -14.56 -26.84 6.71
CA SER A 130 -14.61 -27.35 5.33
C SER A 130 -13.84 -26.40 4.41
N VAL A 131 -12.53 -26.25 4.67
CA VAL A 131 -11.68 -25.15 4.18
C VAL A 131 -11.78 -24.92 2.68
N GLU A 132 -11.80 -25.99 1.87
CA GLU A 132 -11.89 -25.85 0.42
C GLU A 132 -13.27 -25.36 -0.05
N GLU A 133 -14.35 -25.92 0.49
CA GLU A 133 -15.72 -25.53 0.16
C GLU A 133 -16.00 -24.10 0.61
N TYR A 134 -15.56 -23.76 1.83
CA TYR A 134 -15.64 -22.41 2.36
C TYR A 134 -14.87 -21.42 1.50
N PHE A 135 -13.66 -21.77 1.05
CA PHE A 135 -12.87 -20.92 0.17
C PHE A 135 -13.58 -20.65 -1.17
N GLU A 136 -14.15 -21.68 -1.82
CA GLU A 136 -14.89 -21.51 -3.07
C GLU A 136 -16.15 -20.64 -2.89
N ALA A 137 -16.83 -20.75 -1.74
CA ALA A 137 -17.96 -19.88 -1.40
C ALA A 137 -17.52 -18.43 -1.13
N ALA A 138 -16.46 -18.22 -0.34
CA ALA A 138 -15.87 -16.91 -0.05
C ALA A 138 -15.44 -16.18 -1.34
N MET A 139 -14.89 -16.91 -2.30
CA MET A 139 -14.47 -16.37 -3.60
C MET A 139 -15.63 -15.77 -4.40
N LYS A 140 -16.88 -16.23 -4.22
CA LYS A 140 -18.07 -15.62 -4.86
C LYS A 140 -18.29 -14.17 -4.41
N PHE A 141 -17.89 -13.85 -3.17
CA PHE A 141 -17.90 -12.50 -2.61
C PHE A 141 -16.55 -11.77 -2.74
N ARG A 142 -15.58 -12.40 -3.41
CA ARG A 142 -14.19 -11.92 -3.56
C ARG A 142 -13.45 -11.80 -2.23
N LEU A 143 -13.75 -12.69 -1.29
CA LEU A 143 -13.04 -12.82 -0.02
C LEU A 143 -11.95 -13.89 -0.15
N ASN A 144 -10.86 -13.77 0.63
CA ASN A 144 -9.75 -14.73 0.59
C ASN A 144 -10.04 -16.04 1.34
N GLY A 145 -11.13 -16.11 2.11
CA GLY A 145 -11.53 -17.27 2.92
C GLY A 145 -11.16 -17.19 4.40
N VAL A 146 -10.59 -16.08 4.86
CA VAL A 146 -10.51 -15.75 6.29
C VAL A 146 -11.93 -15.60 6.83
N HIS A 147 -12.25 -16.35 7.88
CA HIS A 147 -13.60 -16.45 8.45
C HIS A 147 -13.74 -15.63 9.75
N ARG A 148 -12.63 -15.36 10.44
CA ARG A 148 -12.57 -14.51 11.63
C ARG A 148 -11.50 -13.44 11.44
N PRO A 149 -11.82 -12.30 10.80
CA PRO A 149 -10.88 -11.20 10.68
C PRO A 149 -10.57 -10.61 12.06
N PHE A 150 -9.30 -10.41 12.39
CA PHE A 150 -8.85 -9.82 13.67
C PHE A 150 -9.52 -8.48 14.03
N TRP A 151 -10.06 -7.73 13.08
CA TRP A 151 -10.72 -6.44 13.34
C TRP A 151 -12.22 -6.56 13.61
N ALA A 152 -12.81 -7.76 13.50
CA ALA A 152 -14.27 -7.97 13.55
C ALA A 152 -14.94 -7.51 14.85
N ASP A 153 -14.23 -7.64 15.97
CA ASP A 153 -14.67 -7.27 17.32
C ASP A 153 -13.93 -6.03 17.87
N TRP A 154 -13.16 -5.34 17.04
CA TRP A 154 -12.49 -4.11 17.44
C TRP A 154 -13.44 -2.92 17.20
N PRO A 155 -13.89 -2.20 18.25
CA PRO A 155 -14.85 -1.12 18.09
C PRO A 155 -14.39 -0.06 17.07
N LEU A 156 -15.32 0.32 16.18
CA LEU A 156 -15.11 1.33 15.13
C LEU A 156 -14.01 0.99 14.11
N SER A 157 -13.60 -0.28 14.04
CA SER A 157 -12.58 -0.73 13.09
C SER A 157 -13.22 -1.07 11.74
N ASP A 158 -12.86 -0.32 10.71
CA ASP A 158 -13.27 -0.58 9.33
C ASP A 158 -12.05 -0.60 8.40
N PRO A 159 -11.79 -1.70 7.66
CA PRO A 159 -10.65 -1.78 6.74
C PRO A 159 -10.63 -0.66 5.70
N SER A 160 -11.78 -0.19 5.23
CA SER A 160 -11.84 0.95 4.28
C SER A 160 -11.38 2.29 4.89
N VAL A 161 -11.29 2.35 6.23
CA VAL A 161 -10.86 3.54 6.98
C VAL A 161 -9.42 3.36 7.47
N PHE A 162 -9.13 2.29 8.23
CA PHE A 162 -7.83 2.15 8.88
C PHE A 162 -6.71 1.71 7.92
N LEU A 163 -7.03 1.16 6.74
CA LEU A 163 -6.02 0.87 5.71
C LEU A 163 -5.68 2.17 4.97
N THR A 164 -4.81 2.95 5.60
CA THR A 164 -4.42 4.28 5.13
C THR A 164 -3.47 4.22 3.93
N PRO A 165 -3.48 5.23 3.04
CA PRO A 165 -2.47 5.37 2.01
C PRO A 165 -1.06 5.46 2.58
N GLU A 166 -0.22 4.51 2.15
CA GLU A 166 1.20 4.47 2.46
C GLU A 166 2.03 5.04 1.27
N PRO A 167 2.58 6.27 1.38
CA PRO A 167 3.28 6.93 0.27
C PRO A 167 4.45 6.16 -0.36
N LEU A 168 5.23 5.40 0.42
CA LEU A 168 6.43 4.73 -0.07
C LEU A 168 6.07 3.66 -1.12
N HIS A 169 5.14 2.79 -0.79
CA HIS A 169 4.70 1.67 -1.62
C HIS A 169 3.62 2.06 -2.62
N HIS A 170 2.69 2.94 -2.24
CA HIS A 170 1.56 3.31 -3.08
C HIS A 170 1.86 4.46 -4.04
N TRP A 171 2.86 5.29 -3.78
CA TRP A 171 3.22 6.40 -4.68
C TRP A 171 4.61 6.23 -5.30
N HIS A 172 5.66 6.09 -4.47
CA HIS A 172 7.02 6.08 -4.99
C HIS A 172 7.36 4.78 -5.72
N LYS A 173 7.00 3.63 -5.15
CA LYS A 173 7.21 2.34 -5.80
C LYS A 173 6.35 2.18 -7.06
N VAL A 174 5.10 2.67 -7.05
CA VAL A 174 4.22 2.68 -8.24
C VAL A 174 4.82 3.47 -9.38
N PHE A 175 5.34 4.65 -9.08
CA PHE A 175 6.00 5.47 -10.08
C PHE A 175 7.11 4.68 -10.79
N TRP A 176 7.92 3.93 -10.06
CA TRP A 176 8.97 3.13 -10.67
C TRP A 176 8.43 1.90 -11.43
N ASP A 177 7.46 1.21 -10.84
CA ASP A 177 6.85 0.00 -11.43
C ASP A 177 6.07 0.31 -12.72
N HIS A 178 5.58 1.54 -12.88
CA HIS A 178 4.67 1.94 -13.95
C HIS A 178 5.10 3.21 -14.68
N ASP A 179 4.95 4.38 -14.07
CA ASP A 179 5.16 5.69 -14.70
C ASP A 179 6.53 5.81 -15.39
N ALA A 180 7.61 5.48 -14.69
CA ALA A 180 8.97 5.50 -15.21
C ALA A 180 9.14 4.49 -16.36
N LYS A 181 8.50 3.31 -16.27
CA LYS A 181 8.52 2.32 -17.36
C LYS A 181 7.76 2.81 -18.58
N TRP A 182 6.62 3.49 -18.40
CA TRP A 182 5.92 4.12 -19.51
C TRP A 182 6.78 5.19 -20.18
N CYS A 183 7.47 6.03 -19.41
CA CYS A 183 8.42 7.01 -19.95
C CYS A 183 9.55 6.35 -20.75
N ILE A 184 10.20 5.31 -20.19
CA ILE A 184 11.27 4.56 -20.86
C ILE A 184 10.78 3.96 -22.19
N ASN A 185 9.57 3.40 -22.20
CA ASN A 185 9.02 2.77 -23.40
C ASN A 185 8.59 3.80 -24.45
N ALA A 186 8.05 4.95 -24.03
CA ALA A 186 7.57 6.00 -24.93
C ALA A 186 8.71 6.79 -25.59
N VAL A 187 9.73 7.14 -24.80
CA VAL A 187 10.88 7.93 -25.26
C VAL A 187 11.94 7.04 -25.93
N GLY A 188 12.07 5.80 -25.46
CA GLY A 188 13.18 4.92 -25.76
C GLY A 188 14.30 5.04 -24.72
N ALA A 189 14.84 3.91 -24.28
CA ALA A 189 15.82 3.85 -23.20
C ALA A 189 17.07 4.72 -23.47
N ALA A 190 17.63 4.64 -24.68
CA ALA A 190 18.84 5.38 -25.05
C ALA A 190 18.64 6.91 -24.99
N GLU A 191 17.53 7.42 -25.52
CA GLU A 191 17.22 8.85 -25.50
C GLU A 191 16.92 9.32 -24.07
N LEU A 192 16.17 8.53 -23.30
CA LEU A 192 15.83 8.89 -21.92
C LEU A 192 17.09 8.91 -21.03
N ASP A 193 17.98 7.94 -21.17
CA ASP A 193 19.24 7.88 -20.43
C ASP A 193 20.19 9.02 -20.82
N PHE A 194 20.29 9.34 -22.12
CA PHE A 194 21.05 10.50 -22.59
C PHE A 194 20.55 11.81 -21.97
N ARG A 195 19.24 12.00 -21.89
CA ARG A 195 18.67 13.20 -21.26
C ARG A 195 18.97 13.29 -19.76
N PHE A 196 18.98 12.17 -19.05
CA PHE A 196 19.38 12.13 -17.65
C PHE A 196 20.87 12.45 -17.46
N SER A 197 21.73 11.94 -18.35
CA SER A 197 23.19 12.14 -18.24
C SER A 197 23.63 13.58 -18.51
N VAL A 198 22.89 14.33 -19.33
CA VAL A 198 23.20 15.75 -19.60
C VAL A 198 22.58 16.72 -18.59
N LEU A 199 21.81 16.23 -17.60
CA LEU A 199 21.32 17.10 -16.52
C LEU A 199 22.50 17.70 -15.77
N GLN A 200 22.48 19.02 -15.57
CA GLN A 200 23.51 19.69 -14.78
C GLN A 200 23.59 19.04 -13.38
N PRO A 201 24.80 18.63 -12.92
CA PRO A 201 24.97 18.15 -11.56
C PRO A 201 24.66 19.25 -10.54
N HIS A 202 23.81 18.95 -9.57
CA HIS A 202 23.45 19.84 -8.48
C HIS A 202 23.85 19.24 -7.14
N THR A 203 24.48 20.04 -6.28
CA THR A 203 24.87 19.60 -4.94
C THR A 203 23.65 19.12 -4.15
N GLY A 204 23.73 17.90 -3.59
CA GLY A 204 22.67 17.31 -2.78
C GLY A 204 21.64 16.49 -3.55
N LEU A 205 21.59 16.61 -4.89
CA LEU A 205 20.77 15.76 -5.75
C LEU A 205 21.60 14.64 -6.36
N ARG A 206 20.95 13.51 -6.65
CA ARG A 206 21.64 12.41 -7.34
C ARG A 206 21.71 12.71 -8.83
N HIS A 207 22.91 12.61 -9.39
CA HIS A 207 23.12 12.63 -10.83
C HIS A 207 23.08 11.20 -11.38
N PHE A 208 22.54 11.05 -12.60
CA PHE A 208 22.37 9.77 -13.30
C PHE A 208 23.14 9.83 -14.62
N ASP A 209 24.45 9.72 -14.54
CA ASP A 209 25.41 9.79 -15.65
C ASP A 209 25.23 8.67 -16.68
N GLU A 210 24.80 7.49 -16.24
CA GLU A 210 24.43 6.36 -17.11
C GLU A 210 22.91 6.26 -17.37
N GLY A 211 22.14 7.27 -16.95
CA GLY A 211 20.69 7.26 -17.02
C GLY A 211 20.02 6.36 -15.97
N ILE A 212 18.79 5.94 -16.24
CA ILE A 212 17.95 5.19 -15.28
C ILE A 212 17.47 3.83 -15.81
N SER A 213 17.57 3.56 -17.11
CA SER A 213 16.92 2.39 -17.71
C SER A 213 17.51 1.05 -17.22
N ALA A 214 18.81 1.04 -16.92
CA ALA A 214 19.56 -0.15 -16.48
C ALA A 214 19.53 -0.37 -14.95
N LEU A 215 18.98 0.57 -14.17
CA LEU A 215 18.99 0.49 -12.71
C LEU A 215 18.24 -0.77 -12.22
N LYS A 216 18.91 -1.53 -11.35
CA LYS A 216 18.37 -2.69 -10.65
C LYS A 216 18.25 -2.37 -9.17
N GLN A 217 17.15 -2.77 -8.54
CA GLN A 217 16.90 -2.57 -7.10
C GLN A 217 16.96 -1.10 -6.67
N VAL A 218 16.06 -0.30 -7.25
CA VAL A 218 16.00 1.14 -6.99
C VAL A 218 15.44 1.41 -5.59
N THR A 219 16.18 2.21 -4.83
CA THR A 219 15.87 2.67 -3.47
C THR A 219 14.79 3.76 -3.48
N GLY A 220 14.11 3.95 -2.35
CA GLY A 220 13.13 5.05 -2.20
C GLY A 220 13.74 6.44 -2.44
N ARG A 221 15.03 6.63 -2.13
CA ARG A 221 15.76 7.88 -2.44
C ARG A 221 15.88 8.08 -3.95
N GLU A 222 16.29 7.06 -4.68
CA GLU A 222 16.39 7.14 -6.15
C GLU A 222 15.03 7.37 -6.80
N HIS A 223 13.95 6.72 -6.33
CA HIS A 223 12.59 7.00 -6.84
C HIS A 223 12.25 8.50 -6.76
N ARG A 224 12.50 9.14 -5.61
CA ARG A 224 12.22 10.56 -5.40
C ARG A 224 13.09 11.45 -6.28
N GLU A 225 14.37 11.12 -6.45
CA GLU A 225 15.27 11.89 -7.31
C GLU A 225 14.85 11.82 -8.79
N ILE A 226 14.43 10.65 -9.27
CA ILE A 226 13.93 10.48 -10.64
C ILE A 226 12.62 11.26 -10.83
N GLN A 227 11.70 11.18 -9.86
CA GLN A 227 10.42 11.89 -9.86
C GLN A 227 10.56 13.41 -10.04
N ARG A 228 11.60 14.03 -9.45
CA ARG A 228 11.86 15.48 -9.58
C ARG A 228 12.12 15.91 -11.02
N HIS A 229 12.72 15.05 -11.82
CA HIS A 229 13.23 15.40 -13.16
C HIS A 229 12.36 14.84 -14.29
N ILE A 230 11.61 13.76 -14.04
CA ILE A 230 10.97 12.95 -15.09
C ILE A 230 10.11 13.75 -16.07
N ILE A 231 9.34 14.73 -15.59
CA ILE A 231 8.46 15.54 -16.44
C ILE A 231 9.28 16.42 -17.40
N GLY A 232 10.36 17.04 -16.90
CA GLY A 232 11.28 17.80 -17.74
C GLY A 232 12.06 16.91 -18.72
N ILE A 233 12.45 15.71 -18.28
CA ILE A 233 13.17 14.74 -19.11
C ILE A 233 12.34 14.31 -20.32
N ILE A 234 11.05 14.01 -20.13
CA ILE A 234 10.20 13.54 -21.24
C ILE A 234 9.58 14.67 -22.06
N ALA A 235 9.76 15.94 -21.65
CA ALA A 235 9.24 17.09 -22.39
C ALA A 235 9.78 17.09 -23.83
N ASP A 236 8.91 17.38 -24.79
CA ASP A 236 9.17 17.34 -26.24
C ASP A 236 9.59 15.97 -26.83
N ALA A 237 9.69 14.91 -26.00
CA ALA A 237 9.96 13.53 -26.46
C ALA A 237 8.70 12.67 -26.61
N VAL A 238 7.58 13.12 -26.04
CA VAL A 238 6.32 12.36 -25.99
C VAL A 238 5.14 13.23 -26.44
N PRO A 239 4.02 12.64 -26.89
CA PRO A 239 2.82 13.40 -27.24
C PRO A 239 2.31 14.25 -26.06
N ALA A 240 1.73 15.42 -26.35
CA ALA A 240 1.25 16.36 -25.32
C ALA A 240 0.32 15.70 -24.28
N ASN A 241 -0.64 14.88 -24.72
CA ASN A 241 -1.55 14.16 -23.82
C ASN A 241 -0.83 13.14 -22.93
N PHE A 242 0.25 12.52 -23.41
CA PHE A 242 1.09 11.65 -22.57
C PHE A 242 1.74 12.47 -21.46
N LEU A 243 2.38 13.60 -21.82
CA LEU A 243 3.03 14.49 -20.86
C LEU A 243 2.04 15.01 -19.81
N ILE A 244 0.84 15.45 -20.23
CA ILE A 244 -0.22 15.91 -19.33
C ILE A 244 -0.61 14.80 -18.34
N SER A 245 -0.80 13.56 -18.81
CA SER A 245 -1.17 12.45 -17.92
C SER A 245 -0.12 12.15 -16.84
N LEU A 246 1.17 12.15 -17.20
CA LEU A 246 2.27 11.90 -16.26
C LEU A 246 2.45 13.07 -15.29
N ARG A 247 2.33 14.30 -15.80
CA ARG A 247 2.36 15.51 -14.96
C ARG A 247 1.23 15.49 -13.93
N ALA A 248 0.02 15.14 -14.34
CA ALA A 248 -1.14 15.08 -13.45
C ALA A 248 -0.93 14.07 -12.29
N LEU A 249 -0.35 12.90 -12.56
CA LEU A 249 0.03 11.96 -11.49
C LEU A 249 1.15 12.51 -10.58
N MET A 250 2.10 13.26 -11.13
CA MET A 250 3.14 13.90 -10.33
C MET A 250 2.56 15.01 -9.46
N ASP A 251 1.69 15.86 -10.00
CA ASP A 251 1.00 16.92 -9.27
C ASP A 251 0.18 16.33 -8.11
N PHE A 252 -0.57 15.24 -8.35
CA PHE A 252 -1.26 14.50 -7.29
C PHE A 252 -0.32 14.06 -6.16
N ARG A 253 0.81 13.42 -6.50
CA ARG A 253 1.78 12.93 -5.51
C ARG A 253 2.47 14.06 -4.77
N TYR A 254 2.77 15.17 -5.42
CA TYR A 254 3.35 16.35 -4.78
C TYR A 254 2.38 16.99 -3.79
N LEU A 255 1.11 17.14 -4.18
CA LEU A 255 0.06 17.68 -3.32
C LEU A 255 -0.18 16.78 -2.09
N GLY A 256 -0.24 15.45 -2.28
CA GLY A 256 -0.42 14.49 -1.20
C GLY A 256 0.73 14.45 -0.17
N GLN A 257 1.90 15.02 -0.52
CA GLN A 257 3.06 15.16 0.38
C GLN A 257 3.06 16.48 1.16
N SER A 258 2.04 17.33 1.00
CA SER A 258 1.95 18.59 1.77
C SER A 258 1.87 18.31 3.27
N LEU A 259 2.57 19.13 4.06
CA LEU A 259 2.55 19.05 5.53
C LEU A 259 1.21 19.52 6.11
N GLU A 260 0.53 20.39 5.38
CA GLU A 260 -0.80 20.90 5.70
C GLU A 260 -1.69 20.64 4.49
N ILE A 261 -2.80 19.95 4.70
CA ILE A 261 -3.78 19.65 3.65
C ILE A 261 -5.12 20.24 4.09
N ASP A 262 -5.56 21.26 3.36
CA ASP A 262 -6.88 21.85 3.50
C ASP A 262 -7.82 21.35 2.39
N HIS A 263 -9.06 21.85 2.41
CA HIS A 263 -10.05 21.50 1.39
C HIS A 263 -9.60 21.85 -0.03
N ASN A 264 -8.87 22.95 -0.21
CA ASN A 264 -8.39 23.38 -1.53
C ASN A 264 -7.32 22.43 -2.09
N ILE A 265 -6.40 21.95 -1.24
CA ILE A 265 -5.42 20.94 -1.63
C ILE A 265 -6.13 19.62 -1.99
N CYS A 266 -7.12 19.18 -1.22
CA CYS A 266 -7.94 18.01 -1.58
C CYS A 266 -8.59 18.16 -2.96
N LEU A 267 -9.25 19.30 -3.24
CA LEU A 267 -9.84 19.57 -4.55
C LEU A 267 -8.81 19.53 -5.69
N ARG A 268 -7.61 20.07 -5.46
CA ARG A 268 -6.53 20.04 -6.46
C ARG A 268 -6.01 18.62 -6.70
N MET A 269 -5.97 17.77 -5.67
CA MET A 269 -5.65 16.36 -5.82
C MET A 269 -6.71 15.65 -6.68
N ASP A 270 -7.99 15.85 -6.41
CA ASP A 270 -9.08 15.27 -7.21
C ASP A 270 -9.01 15.73 -8.67
N VAL A 271 -8.77 17.03 -8.91
CA VAL A 271 -8.58 17.59 -10.25
C VAL A 271 -7.38 16.96 -10.96
N ALA A 272 -6.24 16.82 -10.29
CA ALA A 272 -5.05 16.19 -10.85
C ALA A 272 -5.31 14.72 -11.20
N LEU A 273 -5.99 13.96 -10.33
CA LEU A 273 -6.33 12.58 -10.63
C LEU A 273 -7.30 12.49 -11.82
N GLN A 274 -8.32 13.34 -11.87
CA GLN A 274 -9.26 13.41 -12.99
C GLN A 274 -8.57 13.79 -14.31
N GLU A 275 -7.61 14.72 -14.28
CA GLU A 275 -6.82 15.09 -15.46
C GLU A 275 -6.00 13.91 -15.99
N PHE A 276 -5.39 13.12 -15.09
CA PHE A 276 -4.75 11.86 -15.48
C PHE A 276 -5.75 10.93 -16.18
N HIS A 277 -6.93 10.71 -15.60
CA HIS A 277 -7.93 9.81 -16.19
C HIS A 277 -8.43 10.28 -17.57
N SER A 278 -8.54 11.59 -17.80
CA SER A 278 -8.90 12.16 -19.11
C SER A 278 -7.83 11.92 -20.19
N HIS A 279 -6.55 11.84 -19.82
CA HIS A 279 -5.43 11.80 -20.77
C HIS A 279 -4.72 10.45 -20.86
N LYS A 280 -4.86 9.56 -19.88
CA LYS A 280 -4.07 8.31 -19.77
C LYS A 280 -4.17 7.37 -20.97
N LYS A 281 -5.22 7.47 -21.79
CA LYS A 281 -5.31 6.71 -23.05
C LYS A 281 -4.12 6.98 -23.98
N ALA A 282 -3.53 8.19 -23.91
CA ALA A 282 -2.33 8.53 -24.65
C ALA A 282 -1.12 7.63 -24.32
N ILE A 283 -1.03 7.09 -23.10
CA ILE A 283 0.01 6.15 -22.70
C ILE A 283 -0.12 4.84 -23.48
N ILE A 284 -1.35 4.34 -23.65
CA ILE A 284 -1.63 3.14 -24.44
C ILE A 284 -1.41 3.43 -25.94
N SER A 285 -1.88 4.57 -26.43
CA SER A 285 -1.69 4.98 -27.83
C SER A 285 -0.22 5.14 -28.22
N ALA A 286 0.64 5.52 -27.26
CA ALA A 286 2.09 5.56 -27.45
C ALA A 286 2.77 4.19 -27.39
N GLY A 287 2.02 3.09 -27.17
CA GLY A 287 2.56 1.74 -27.02
C GLY A 287 3.36 1.55 -25.72
N ALA A 288 3.27 2.48 -24.77
CA ALA A 288 4.12 2.51 -23.59
C ALA A 288 3.68 1.54 -22.47
N CYS A 289 2.40 1.16 -22.47
CA CYS A 289 1.84 0.22 -21.51
C CYS A 289 2.15 -1.22 -21.94
N LEU A 290 3.25 -1.79 -21.45
CA LEU A 290 3.70 -3.13 -21.81
C LEU A 290 3.39 -4.15 -20.71
N GLY A 291 2.88 -5.31 -21.13
CA GLY A 291 2.71 -6.49 -20.29
C GLY A 291 3.85 -7.51 -20.47
N LYS A 292 3.57 -8.77 -20.12
CA LYS A 292 4.53 -9.87 -20.29
C LYS A 292 4.96 -10.02 -21.75
N GLY A 293 6.27 -10.15 -21.98
CA GLY A 293 6.84 -10.36 -23.31
C GLY A 293 6.65 -9.16 -24.23
N THR A 294 6.78 -7.93 -23.69
CA THR A 294 6.72 -6.65 -24.41
C THR A 294 5.44 -6.42 -25.25
N LYS A 295 4.37 -7.16 -24.94
CA LYS A 295 3.07 -6.95 -25.58
C LYS A 295 2.40 -5.70 -25.03
N VAL A 296 1.96 -4.80 -25.91
CA VAL A 296 1.13 -3.67 -25.52
C VAL A 296 -0.18 -4.18 -24.91
N ILE A 297 -0.53 -3.66 -23.74
CA ILE A 297 -1.78 -3.95 -23.04
C ILE A 297 -2.66 -2.71 -22.97
N ASP A 298 -3.98 -2.93 -22.97
CA ASP A 298 -5.02 -1.91 -23.04
C ASP A 298 -5.83 -1.78 -21.74
N ASN A 299 -5.32 -2.34 -20.64
CA ASN A 299 -6.03 -2.42 -19.37
C ASN A 299 -5.23 -1.78 -18.22
N TRP A 300 -5.97 -1.22 -17.27
CA TRP A 300 -5.44 -0.51 -16.10
C TRP A 300 -5.55 -1.37 -14.84
N ARG A 301 -5.07 -2.61 -14.90
CA ARG A 301 -5.16 -3.58 -13.79
C ARG A 301 -4.10 -3.30 -12.72
N ILE A 302 -4.04 -2.06 -12.25
CA ILE A 302 -3.04 -1.54 -11.31
C ILE A 302 -3.78 -1.24 -10.00
N PRO A 303 -3.73 -2.12 -8.98
CA PRO A 303 -4.47 -1.93 -7.73
C PRO A 303 -4.16 -0.58 -7.07
N LYS A 304 -2.89 -0.18 -7.10
CA LYS A 304 -2.44 1.07 -6.49
C LYS A 304 -2.92 2.32 -7.23
N LEU A 305 -3.33 2.20 -8.50
CA LEU A 305 -3.99 3.29 -9.23
C LEU A 305 -5.44 3.47 -8.74
N GLU A 306 -6.16 2.37 -8.56
CA GLU A 306 -7.50 2.40 -7.96
C GLU A 306 -7.45 2.99 -6.55
N PHE A 307 -6.45 2.60 -5.77
CA PHE A 307 -6.25 3.09 -4.42
C PHE A 307 -6.04 4.62 -4.34
N LEU A 308 -5.54 5.28 -5.41
CA LEU A 308 -5.43 6.74 -5.44
C LEU A 308 -6.79 7.44 -5.28
N GLN A 309 -7.87 6.81 -5.75
CA GLN A 309 -9.25 7.32 -5.60
C GLN A 309 -9.71 7.37 -4.13
N SER A 310 -9.07 6.60 -3.25
CA SER A 310 -9.39 6.56 -1.81
C SER A 310 -8.53 7.51 -0.98
N VAL A 311 -7.52 8.18 -1.57
CA VAL A 311 -6.57 9.02 -0.81
C VAL A 311 -7.24 10.25 -0.21
N VAL A 312 -8.00 11.03 -1.00
CA VAL A 312 -8.67 12.24 -0.50
C VAL A 312 -9.71 11.91 0.57
N PRO A 313 -10.61 10.92 0.38
CA PRO A 313 -11.50 10.46 1.45
C PRO A 313 -10.76 10.02 2.71
N ASN A 314 -9.65 9.29 2.56
CA ASN A 314 -8.87 8.84 3.71
C ASN A 314 -8.18 10.01 4.45
N ILE A 315 -7.68 11.02 3.74
CA ILE A 315 -7.09 12.22 4.36
C ILE A 315 -8.10 12.94 5.27
N GLN A 316 -9.37 13.00 4.85
CA GLN A 316 -10.43 13.62 5.64
C GLN A 316 -10.74 12.86 6.94
N GLN A 317 -10.49 11.54 6.96
CA GLN A 317 -10.76 10.69 8.12
C GLN A 317 -9.55 10.49 9.03
N ASN A 318 -8.36 10.35 8.44
CA ASN A 318 -7.14 9.93 9.14
C ASN A 318 -6.02 10.98 9.11
N GLY A 319 -6.23 12.13 8.48
CA GLY A 319 -5.22 13.17 8.31
C GLY A 319 -4.24 12.89 7.17
N ILE A 320 -3.16 13.66 7.11
CA ILE A 320 -2.21 13.65 5.99
C ILE A 320 -1.59 12.26 5.77
N ALA A 321 -1.51 11.80 4.52
CA ALA A 321 -0.97 10.47 4.20
C ALA A 321 0.51 10.31 4.58
N GLN A 322 1.28 11.41 4.61
CA GLN A 322 2.70 11.39 4.96
C GLN A 322 2.97 10.88 6.38
N GLN A 323 2.02 11.03 7.31
CA GLN A 323 2.17 10.52 8.68
C GLN A 323 2.15 8.98 8.72
N TRP A 324 1.53 8.35 7.73
CA TRP A 324 1.37 6.91 7.60
C TRP A 324 2.45 6.28 6.73
N SER A 325 3.55 6.99 6.44
CA SER A 325 4.61 6.45 5.61
C SER A 325 5.44 5.37 6.32
N ALA A 326 5.72 4.30 5.59
CA ALA A 326 6.57 3.19 6.02
C ALA A 326 8.06 3.55 6.12
N ASP A 327 8.49 4.74 5.65
CA ASP A 327 9.88 5.21 5.81
C ASP A 327 10.36 5.13 7.28
N GLY A 328 9.45 5.41 8.23
CA GLY A 328 9.75 5.33 9.66
C GLY A 328 9.85 3.90 10.17
N THR A 329 8.88 3.06 9.80
CA THR A 329 8.80 1.65 10.24
C THR A 329 9.89 0.80 9.61
N GLU A 330 10.26 1.02 8.35
CA GLU A 330 11.38 0.33 7.69
C GLU A 330 12.72 0.64 8.36
N ARG A 331 12.93 1.89 8.78
CA ARG A 331 14.13 2.27 9.56
C ARG A 331 14.11 1.65 10.94
N ALA A 332 12.96 1.66 11.61
CA ALA A 332 12.80 1.01 12.91
C ALA A 332 13.06 -0.50 12.82
N HIS A 333 12.62 -1.16 11.74
CA HIS A 333 12.87 -2.58 11.52
C HIS A 333 14.37 -2.91 11.41
N ILE A 334 15.20 -2.00 10.87
CA ILE A 334 16.66 -2.17 10.91
C ILE A 334 17.16 -2.18 12.36
N GLU A 335 16.76 -1.19 13.15
CA GLU A 335 17.23 -1.03 14.54
C GLU A 335 16.72 -2.12 15.48
N VAL A 336 15.44 -2.48 15.35
CA VAL A 336 14.73 -3.35 16.30
C VAL A 336 14.82 -4.82 15.92
N ILE A 337 15.03 -5.16 14.64
CA ILE A 337 15.10 -6.56 14.18
C ILE A 337 16.45 -6.88 13.56
N LYS A 338 16.86 -6.18 12.49
CA LYS A 338 18.03 -6.60 11.71
C LYS A 338 19.33 -6.50 12.50
N ASN A 339 19.55 -5.38 13.18
CA ASN A 339 20.75 -5.18 13.98
C ASN A 339 20.84 -6.24 15.11
N PRO A 340 19.81 -6.46 15.96
CA PRO A 340 19.83 -7.56 16.92
C PRO A 340 20.08 -8.92 16.27
N ALA A 341 19.41 -9.23 15.15
CA ALA A 341 19.56 -10.49 14.43
C ALA A 341 21.01 -10.75 13.99
N GLU A 342 21.74 -9.72 13.52
CA GLU A 342 23.15 -9.81 13.12
C GLU A 342 24.07 -10.19 14.29
N PHE A 343 23.69 -9.89 15.53
CA PHE A 343 24.43 -10.28 16.73
C PHE A 343 24.02 -11.67 17.28
N THR A 344 23.05 -12.34 16.65
CA THR A 344 22.65 -13.70 17.03
C THR A 344 23.51 -14.74 16.33
N ASN A 345 23.56 -15.95 16.88
CA ASN A 345 24.24 -17.08 16.24
C ASN A 345 23.46 -17.70 15.05
N ASN A 346 22.37 -17.04 14.60
CA ASN A 346 21.43 -17.54 13.59
C ASN A 346 20.77 -18.90 13.92
N GLN A 347 20.86 -19.38 15.17
CA GLN A 347 20.18 -20.58 15.66
C GLN A 347 19.25 -20.22 16.80
N ASN A 348 17.95 -20.43 16.65
CA ASN A 348 16.94 -20.00 17.64
C ASN A 348 17.08 -18.50 17.97
N TYR A 349 17.24 -17.67 16.94
CA TYR A 349 17.53 -16.23 17.10
C TYR A 349 16.36 -15.45 17.69
N GLU A 350 15.12 -15.97 17.62
CA GLU A 350 13.93 -15.33 18.19
C GLU A 350 14.06 -15.08 19.70
N SER A 351 14.67 -15.99 20.47
CA SER A 351 14.93 -15.78 21.90
C SER A 351 16.12 -14.87 22.20
N GLN A 352 16.88 -14.47 21.17
CA GLN A 352 18.07 -13.62 21.26
C GLN A 352 17.80 -12.17 20.82
N ILE A 353 16.61 -11.87 20.26
CA ILE A 353 16.18 -10.54 19.82
C ILE A 353 15.37 -9.80 20.91
N CYS A 354 15.07 -10.46 22.03
CA CYS A 354 14.30 -9.90 23.16
C CYS A 354 15.14 -9.05 24.12
#